data_AF-A0A7Y4QFX9-F1
#
_entry.id   AF-A0A7Y4QFX9-F1
#
_cell.length_a   1.000
_cell.length_b   1.000
_cell.length_c   1.000
_cell.angle_alpha   90.00
_cell.angle_beta   90.00
_cell.angle_gamma   90.00
#
_symmetry.space_group_name_H-M   'P 1'
#
loop_
_entity.id
_entity.type
_entity.pdbx_description
1 polymer ?
#
loop_
_entity_poly.entity_id
_entity_poly.type
_entity_poly.pdbx_seq_one_letter_code
_entity_poly.pdbx_strand_id
1 'polypeptide(L)'
;MKIYFAHPVTSYGTPIEQRVLDELRLIKFQVVNPNTPEHQENYQRLPREQAFEYFLTLARTCDACVFIPFEDGTIGSGVFKELETFFERGLKVYEFYSKVWPFVQRDLEQLRDRALTIEETREKINQLRRNE
;
A
#
# COMPACT_ATOMS: atom_id res chain seq x y z
N MET A 1 -14.76 -8.98 6.90
CA MET A 1 -14.06 -7.69 6.68
C MET A 1 -12.83 -7.96 5.84
N LYS A 2 -12.66 -7.23 4.74
CA LYS A 2 -11.51 -7.30 3.84
C LYS A 2 -10.59 -6.10 4.09
N ILE A 3 -9.31 -6.37 4.32
CA ILE A 3 -8.27 -5.36 4.51
C ILE A 3 -7.39 -5.33 3.28
N TYR A 4 -7.28 -4.18 2.64
CA TYR A 4 -6.30 -3.97 1.58
C TYR A 4 -4.95 -3.64 2.22
N PHE A 5 -3.88 -4.29 1.75
CA PHE A 5 -2.52 -3.97 2.16
C PHE A 5 -1.84 -3.12 1.06
N ALA A 6 -1.76 -1.81 1.26
CA ALA A 6 -1.12 -0.89 0.32
C ALA A 6 0.36 -0.72 0.68
N HIS A 7 1.27 -1.03 -0.23
CA HIS A 7 2.71 -0.94 0.06
C HIS A 7 3.57 -0.76 -1.19
N PRO A 8 4.74 -0.11 -1.08
CA PRO A 8 5.64 0.08 -2.20
C PRO A 8 6.12 -1.26 -2.76
N VAL A 9 6.30 -1.34 -4.08
CA VAL A 9 6.86 -2.53 -4.75
C VAL A 9 8.24 -2.93 -4.24
N THR A 10 9.00 -1.99 -3.68
CA THR A 10 10.31 -2.25 -3.04
C THR A 10 10.19 -3.02 -1.72
N SER A 11 8.98 -3.16 -1.17
CA SER A 11 8.75 -3.97 0.03
C SER A 11 8.33 -5.40 -0.30
N TYR A 12 8.15 -5.77 -1.58
CA TYR A 12 7.70 -7.10 -1.98
C TYR A 12 8.79 -8.15 -1.70
N GLY A 13 8.41 -9.27 -1.08
CA GLY A 13 9.30 -10.35 -0.65
C GLY A 13 10.17 -10.02 0.57
N THR A 14 9.99 -8.85 1.19
CA THR A 14 10.86 -8.39 2.28
C THR A 14 10.35 -8.86 3.66
N PRO A 15 11.22 -8.88 4.70
CA PRO A 15 10.80 -9.21 6.07
C PRO A 15 9.69 -8.30 6.62
N ILE A 16 9.64 -7.03 6.19
CA ILE A 16 8.58 -6.11 6.63
C ILE A 16 7.22 -6.48 6.04
N GLU A 17 7.15 -6.90 4.78
CA GLU A 17 5.90 -7.39 4.18
C GLU A 17 5.39 -8.62 4.93
N GLN A 18 6.27 -9.60 5.14
CA GLN A 18 5.90 -10.84 5.84
C GLN A 18 5.41 -10.54 7.26
N ARG A 19 6.09 -9.63 7.98
CA ARG A 19 5.67 -9.21 9.32
C ARG A 19 4.27 -8.59 9.32
N VAL A 20 3.96 -7.68 8.39
CA VAL A 20 2.63 -7.08 8.31
C VAL A 20 1.56 -8.13 8.02
N LEU A 21 1.83 -9.03 7.08
CA LEU A 21 0.90 -10.12 6.75
C LEU A 21 0.62 -11.02 7.95
N ASP A 22 1.64 -11.35 8.74
CA ASP A 22 1.48 -12.17 9.94
C ASP A 22 0.65 -11.45 11.01
N GLU A 23 0.89 -10.16 11.24
CA GLU A 23 0.08 -9.34 12.16
C GLU A 23 -1.38 -9.26 11.70
N LEU A 24 -1.63 -9.08 10.41
CA LEU A 24 -3.00 -9.04 9.87
C LEU A 24 -3.71 -10.40 9.95
N ARG A 25 -2.96 -11.51 9.80
CA ARG A 25 -3.49 -12.88 9.97
C ARG A 25 -3.96 -13.14 11.40
N LEU A 26 -3.27 -12.61 12.40
CA LEU A 26 -3.66 -12.77 13.82
C LEU A 26 -5.04 -12.14 14.12
N ILE A 27 -5.42 -11.09 13.38
CA ILE A 27 -6.70 -10.37 13.58
C ILE A 27 -7.86 -11.07 12.83
N LYS A 28 -7.59 -12.20 12.14
CA LYS A 28 -8.59 -13.01 11.40
C LYS A 28 -9.37 -12.23 10.32
N PHE A 29 -8.78 -11.18 9.76
CA PHE A 29 -9.34 -10.49 8.61
C PHE A 29 -8.88 -11.12 7.29
N GLN A 30 -9.69 -10.96 6.25
CA GLN A 30 -9.29 -11.36 4.91
C GLN A 30 -8.35 -10.27 4.35
N VAL A 31 -7.07 -10.60 4.18
CA VAL A 31 -6.09 -9.67 3.63
C VAL A 31 -6.05 -9.78 2.11
N VAL A 32 -6.16 -8.64 1.44
CA VAL A 32 -5.95 -8.49 0.01
C VAL A 32 -4.56 -7.86 -0.19
N ASN A 33 -3.59 -8.68 -0.57
CA ASN A 33 -2.22 -8.26 -0.84
C ASN A 33 -2.05 -8.05 -2.36
N PRO A 34 -1.70 -6.85 -2.87
CA PRO A 34 -1.43 -6.62 -4.29
C PRO A 34 -0.21 -7.41 -4.81
N ASN A 35 0.68 -7.85 -3.93
CA ASN A 35 1.82 -8.70 -4.24
C ASN A 35 1.45 -10.21 -4.24
N THR A 36 0.49 -10.60 -5.10
CA THR A 36 0.20 -12.02 -5.36
C THR A 36 0.43 -12.34 -6.84
N PRO A 37 0.78 -13.60 -7.19
CA PRO A 37 0.99 -13.99 -8.59
C PRO A 37 -0.20 -13.63 -9.49
N GLU A 38 -1.43 -13.83 -9.02
CA GLU A 38 -2.65 -13.47 -9.74
C GLU A 38 -2.70 -11.99 -10.12
N HIS A 39 -2.38 -11.10 -9.17
CA HIS A 39 -2.43 -9.66 -9.39
C HIS A 39 -1.26 -9.16 -10.24
N GLN A 40 -0.09 -9.79 -10.12
CA GLN A 40 1.07 -9.50 -10.96
C GLN A 40 0.82 -9.91 -12.43
N GLU A 41 0.19 -11.07 -12.66
CA GLU A 41 -0.20 -11.50 -14.01
C GLU A 41 -1.21 -10.55 -14.66
N ASN A 42 -2.23 -10.13 -13.90
CA ASN A 42 -3.23 -9.17 -14.39
C ASN A 42 -2.60 -7.82 -14.71
N TYR A 43 -1.67 -7.34 -13.87
CA TYR A 43 -0.92 -6.11 -14.12
C TYR A 43 -0.13 -6.16 -15.43
N GLN A 44 0.55 -7.28 -15.71
CA GLN A 44 1.37 -7.43 -16.93
C GLN A 44 0.55 -7.55 -18.22
N ARG A 45 -0.69 -8.04 -18.13
CA ARG A 45 -1.59 -8.21 -19.29
C ARG A 45 -2.35 -6.94 -19.67
N LEU A 46 -2.41 -5.95 -18.79
CA LEU A 46 -3.17 -4.71 -19.00
C LEU A 46 -2.28 -3.58 -19.53
N PRO A 47 -2.82 -2.68 -20.38
CA PRO A 47 -2.16 -1.41 -20.68
C PRO A 47 -1.84 -0.64 -19.40
N ARG A 48 -0.74 0.12 -19.39
CA ARG A 48 -0.23 0.79 -18.18
C ARG A 48 -1.29 1.63 -17.45
N GLU A 49 -2.12 2.32 -18.22
CA GLU A 49 -3.20 3.18 -17.70
C GLU A 49 -4.30 2.36 -17.00
N GLN A 50 -4.57 1.15 -17.48
CA GLN A 50 -5.58 0.24 -16.93
C GLN A 50 -5.02 -0.63 -15.80
N ALA A 51 -3.73 -0.95 -15.86
CA ALA A 51 -3.05 -1.78 -14.89
C ALA A 51 -3.04 -1.13 -13.50
N PHE A 52 -3.03 0.20 -13.42
CA PHE A 52 -3.17 0.91 -12.16
C PHE A 52 -4.63 0.97 -11.66
N GLU A 53 -5.59 1.22 -12.55
CA GLU A 53 -7.02 1.23 -12.20
C GLU A 53 -7.50 -0.13 -11.65
N TYR A 54 -6.88 -1.23 -12.09
CA TYR A 54 -7.09 -2.56 -11.53
C TYR A 54 -6.86 -2.58 -10.01
N PHE A 55 -5.75 -2.01 -9.52
CA PHE A 55 -5.45 -1.96 -8.08
C PHE A 55 -6.40 -1.03 -7.33
N LEU A 56 -6.80 0.08 -7.93
CA LEU A 56 -7.84 0.95 -7.35
C LEU A 56 -9.19 0.22 -7.24
N THR A 57 -9.54 -0.57 -8.25
CA THR A 57 -10.76 -1.40 -8.23
C THR A 57 -10.68 -2.46 -7.14
N LEU A 58 -9.53 -3.13 -7.00
CA LEU A 58 -9.28 -4.11 -5.94
C LEU A 58 -9.40 -3.47 -4.55
N ALA A 59 -8.78 -2.31 -4.34
CA ALA A 59 -8.88 -1.52 -3.11
C ALA A 59 -10.34 -1.14 -2.79
N ARG A 60 -11.13 -0.74 -3.80
CA ARG A 60 -12.56 -0.43 -3.64
C ARG A 60 -13.40 -1.62 -3.17
N THR A 61 -12.94 -2.86 -3.34
CA THR A 61 -13.64 -4.05 -2.80
C THR A 61 -13.40 -4.30 -1.32
N CYS A 62 -12.50 -3.54 -0.69
CA CYS A 62 -12.10 -3.70 0.71
C CYS A 62 -12.83 -2.70 1.64
N ASP A 63 -12.83 -3.04 2.93
CA ASP A 63 -13.54 -2.33 4.00
C ASP A 63 -12.61 -1.38 4.79
N ALA A 64 -11.30 -1.62 4.76
CA ALA A 64 -10.29 -0.74 5.33
C ALA A 64 -8.93 -0.98 4.64
N CYS A 65 -8.00 -0.05 4.84
CA CYS A 65 -6.65 -0.14 4.30
C CYS A 65 -5.63 -0.16 5.44
N VAL A 66 -4.63 -1.01 5.28
CA VAL A 66 -3.38 -0.99 6.04
C VAL A 66 -2.27 -0.64 5.07
N PHE A 67 -1.34 0.23 5.46
CA PHE A 67 -0.22 0.59 4.59
C PHE A 67 1.11 0.67 5.31
N ILE A 68 2.19 0.53 4.54
CA ILE A 68 3.55 0.91 4.94
C ILE A 68 4.10 2.01 4.03
N PRO A 69 4.76 3.03 4.58
CA PRO A 69 5.50 4.00 3.78
C PRO A 69 6.85 3.43 3.29
N PHE A 70 7.61 4.24 2.55
CA PHE A 70 9.05 4.03 2.42
C PHE A 70 9.76 4.16 3.78
N GLU A 71 11.01 3.71 3.89
CA GLU A 71 11.75 3.69 5.17
C GLU A 71 11.91 5.05 5.84
N ASP A 72 12.03 6.12 5.05
CA ASP A 72 12.10 7.51 5.54
C ASP A 72 10.71 8.12 5.86
N GLY A 73 9.64 7.34 5.72
CA GLY A 73 8.28 7.74 6.02
C GLY A 73 7.50 8.40 4.89
N THR A 74 8.10 8.66 3.71
CA THR A 74 7.32 9.19 2.58
C THR A 74 6.46 8.11 1.93
N ILE A 75 5.42 8.52 1.21
CA ILE A 75 4.41 7.64 0.62
C ILE A 75 4.47 7.80 -0.90
N GLY A 76 4.67 6.69 -1.61
CA GLY A 76 4.66 6.71 -3.07
C GLY A 76 3.29 7.10 -3.62
N SER A 77 3.27 7.81 -4.75
CA SER A 77 2.05 8.31 -5.41
C SER A 77 0.99 7.22 -5.64
N GLY A 78 1.41 6.02 -6.05
CA GLY A 78 0.50 4.88 -6.23
C GLY A 78 -0.18 4.46 -4.93
N VAL A 79 0.62 4.24 -3.87
CA VAL A 79 0.10 3.91 -2.53
C VAL A 79 -0.83 5.01 -2.04
N PHE A 80 -0.42 6.27 -2.13
CA PHE A 80 -1.24 7.39 -1.67
C PHE A 80 -2.60 7.45 -2.39
N LYS A 81 -2.62 7.24 -3.71
CA LYS A 81 -3.87 7.20 -4.48
C LYS A 81 -4.77 6.04 -4.05
N GLU A 82 -4.21 4.88 -3.70
CA GLU A 82 -4.98 3.79 -3.10
C GLU A 82 -5.60 4.24 -1.78
N LEU A 83 -4.85 4.92 -0.90
CA LEU A 83 -5.37 5.46 0.36
C LEU A 83 -6.51 6.47 0.14
N GLU A 84 -6.37 7.36 -0.84
CA GLU A 84 -7.42 8.34 -1.20
C GLU A 84 -8.76 7.63 -1.48
N THR A 85 -8.75 6.47 -2.16
CA THR A 85 -9.99 5.73 -2.43
C THR A 85 -10.73 5.30 -1.16
N PHE A 86 -10.03 5.03 -0.06
CA PHE A 86 -10.65 4.68 1.21
C PHE A 86 -11.21 5.92 1.91
N PHE A 87 -10.46 7.02 1.90
CA PHE A 87 -10.91 8.28 2.49
C PHE A 87 -12.14 8.85 1.78
N GLU A 88 -12.17 8.81 0.45
CA GLU A 88 -13.33 9.22 -0.38
C GLU A 88 -14.61 8.43 -0.03
N ARG A 89 -14.43 7.20 0.47
CA ARG A 89 -15.52 6.30 0.89
C ARG A 89 -15.82 6.38 2.40
N GLY A 90 -15.16 7.26 3.14
CA GLY A 90 -15.31 7.39 4.60
C GLY A 90 -14.78 6.19 5.38
N LEU A 91 -13.86 5.41 4.80
CA LEU A 91 -13.28 4.21 5.40
C LEU A 91 -11.97 4.52 6.13
N LYS A 92 -11.59 3.61 7.02
CA LYS A 92 -10.42 3.78 7.89
C LYS A 92 -9.15 3.32 7.19
N VAL A 93 -8.09 4.12 7.38
CA VAL A 93 -6.73 3.84 6.91
C VAL A 93 -5.80 3.74 8.11
N TYR A 94 -4.98 2.69 8.13
CA TYR A 94 -4.07 2.38 9.23
C TYR A 94 -2.64 2.29 8.71
N GLU A 95 -1.74 3.05 9.31
CA GLU A 95 -0.30 2.93 9.08
C GLU A 95 0.27 1.83 9.98
N PHE A 96 1.09 0.93 9.42
CA PHE A 96 1.78 -0.06 10.22
C PHE A 96 3.02 0.54 10.93
N TYR A 97 3.14 0.34 12.25
CA TYR A 97 4.22 0.89 13.08
C TYR A 97 4.82 -0.17 14.02
N SER A 98 6.14 -0.36 14.01
CA SER A 98 6.78 -1.59 14.51
C SER A 98 6.93 -1.76 16.03
N LYS A 99 6.47 -0.82 16.88
CA LYS A 99 6.98 -0.71 18.26
C LYS A 99 6.08 -1.16 19.42
N VAL A 100 4.76 -0.94 19.42
CA VAL A 100 3.91 -1.30 20.59
C VAL A 100 2.47 -1.60 20.19
N TRP A 101 1.88 -0.77 19.35
CA TRP A 101 0.59 -0.99 18.72
C TRP A 101 0.79 -0.94 17.21
N PRO A 102 0.61 -2.06 16.49
CA PRO A 102 1.10 -2.16 15.13
C PRO A 102 0.36 -1.27 14.14
N PHE A 103 -0.82 -0.74 14.47
CA PHE A 103 -1.66 -0.01 13.52
C PHE A 103 -2.13 1.32 14.07
N VAL A 104 -1.66 2.42 13.50
CA VAL A 104 -2.11 3.76 13.86
C VAL A 104 -3.08 4.26 12.82
N GLN A 105 -4.31 4.60 13.24
CA GLN A 105 -5.27 5.22 12.32
C GLN A 105 -4.74 6.59 11.88
N ARG A 106 -4.86 6.89 10.60
CA ARG A 106 -4.40 8.14 9.99
C ARG A 106 -5.53 8.86 9.29
N ASP A 107 -5.42 10.18 9.26
CA ASP A 107 -6.31 11.05 8.51
C ASP A 107 -5.62 11.54 7.22
N LEU A 108 -6.41 11.83 6.20
CA LEU A 108 -5.91 12.20 4.87
C LEU A 108 -4.93 13.38 4.90
N GLU A 109 -5.24 14.40 5.71
CA GLU A 109 -4.40 15.61 5.83
C GLU A 109 -3.00 15.28 6.32
N GLN A 110 -2.87 14.38 7.32
CA GLN A 110 -1.58 13.96 7.88
C GLN A 110 -0.72 13.19 6.88
N LEU A 111 -1.36 12.52 5.91
CA LEU A 111 -0.66 11.71 4.91
C LEU A 111 -0.31 12.52 3.66
N ARG A 112 -1.05 13.59 3.38
CA ARG A 112 -0.84 14.44 2.20
C ARG A 112 0.55 15.07 2.18
N ASP A 113 1.04 15.52 3.33
CA ASP A 113 2.39 16.12 3.46
C ASP A 113 3.53 15.12 3.21
N ARG A 114 3.23 13.82 3.26
CA ARG A 114 4.19 12.72 3.03
C ARG A 114 4.08 12.14 1.63
N ALA A 115 3.06 12.52 0.86
CA ALA A 115 2.77 11.95 -0.44
C ALA A 115 3.71 12.53 -1.50
N LEU A 116 4.43 11.64 -2.17
CA LEU A 116 5.28 11.98 -3.31
C LEU A 116 4.44 12.11 -4.58
N THR A 117 4.89 12.95 -5.50
CA THR A 117 4.43 12.97 -6.90
C THR A 117 4.82 11.69 -7.63
N ILE A 118 4.26 11.48 -8.83
CA ILE A 118 4.60 10.33 -9.68
C ILE A 118 6.09 10.32 -10.03
N GLU A 119 6.66 11.49 -10.34
CA GLU A 119 8.06 11.65 -10.73
C GLU A 119 8.99 11.32 -9.54
N GLU A 120 8.77 11.97 -8.39
CA GLU A 120 9.54 11.71 -7.16
C GLU A 120 9.45 10.24 -6.73
N THR A 121 8.28 9.62 -6.87
CA THR A 121 8.10 8.19 -6.56
C THR A 121 8.98 7.31 -7.44
N ARG A 122 9.04 7.60 -8.75
CA ARG A 122 9.86 6.83 -9.71
C ARG A 122 11.35 7.02 -9.43
N GLU A 123 11.77 8.27 -9.19
CA GLU A 123 13.15 8.58 -8.84
C GLU A 123 13.58 7.84 -7.58
N LYS A 124 12.74 7.86 -6.55
CA LYS A 124 13.00 7.18 -5.28
C LYS A 124 13.08 5.67 -5.44
N ILE A 125 12.16 5.05 -6.16
CA ILE A 125 12.23 3.60 -6.44
C ILE A 125 13.52 3.25 -7.20
N ASN A 126 13.93 4.08 -8.17
CA ASN A 126 15.18 3.87 -8.90
C ASN A 126 16.41 4.03 -8.01
N GLN A 127 16.41 4.96 -7.04
CA GLN A 127 17.48 5.12 -6.06
C GLN A 127 17.59 3.91 -5.14
N LEU A 128 16.47 3.42 -4.60
CA LEU A 128 16.44 2.25 -3.73
C LEU A 128 17.00 1.01 -4.44
N ARG A 129 16.58 0.75 -5.68
CA ARG A 129 17.08 -0.38 -6.49
C ARG A 129 18.56 -0.31 -6.85
N ARG A 130 19.18 0.88 -6.80
CA ARG A 130 20.64 1.03 -7.04
C ARG A 130 21.46 0.74 -5.78
N ASN A 131 20.83 0.78 -4.62
CA ASN A 131 21.48 0.60 -3.32
C ASN A 131 21.29 -0.81 -2.75
N GLU A 132 20.50 -1.66 -3.42
CA GLU A 132 20.33 -3.11 -3.17
C GLU A 132 21.41 -3.93 -3.89
#